data_AF-V8C4Z7-F1
#
_entry.id   AF-V8C4Z7-F1
#
_cell.length_a   1.000
_cell.length_b   1.000
_cell.length_c   1.000
_cell.angle_alpha   90.00
_cell.angle_beta   90.00
_cell.angle_gamma   90.00
#
_symmetry.space_group_name_H-M   'P 1'
#
loop_
_entity.id
_entity.type
_entity.pdbx_description
1 polymer ?
#
loop_
_entity_poly.entity_id
_entity_poly.type
_entity_poly.pdbx_seq_one_letter_code
_entity_poly.pdbx_strand_id
1 'polypeptide(L)'
;MMEVVTGGSGSGKSAYAEQKICGLQQGTGRLYYIATMYPYGSETERKIERHRWMRGGKGFRTLEWYTGLSECIEKEFSGQEGAERLSESSILLECMSNLVANELYMEQGAGKDTVRSVIEGIRRLKEQSRNLVIVTNEVFSESVPDSVEMKNYKKVLGEINRNLAGMADQVTEVVYGIPWIWKKDAGCIPGRLVESAVDHHKENTMKNYEKTGKDPERKNVHLIIGGAFQGKLQYAETLYSKICWYDGAECQPEQLEKELTEIDGIVHFEQLVRRWMEDGRETEELTGLLMNRRKGLVLISDEIGYGLVPVDAFERKYREAHGRLMTDLAAQAQRVDRVVCGIGTRLR
;
A
#
# COMPACT_ATOMS: atom_id res chain seq x y z
N MET A 1 -10.54 -18.70 5.47
CA MET A 1 -9.13 -18.28 5.29
C MET A 1 -8.97 -16.85 5.79
N MET A 2 -7.87 -16.52 6.46
CA MET A 2 -7.53 -15.18 6.90
C MET A 2 -6.20 -14.70 6.29
N GLU A 3 -6.19 -13.54 5.63
CA GLU A 3 -4.99 -12.88 5.14
C GLU A 3 -4.83 -11.48 5.74
N VAL A 4 -3.62 -11.16 6.18
CA VAL A 4 -3.25 -9.80 6.60
C VAL A 4 -2.40 -9.17 5.50
N VAL A 5 -2.87 -8.04 4.99
CA VAL A 5 -2.18 -7.25 3.96
C VAL A 5 -1.62 -6.00 4.63
N THR A 6 -0.30 -5.83 4.58
CA THR A 6 0.41 -4.66 5.10
C THR A 6 1.13 -3.91 3.98
N GLY A 7 1.63 -2.73 4.27
CA GLY A 7 2.43 -1.92 3.36
C GLY A 7 2.33 -0.43 3.63
N GLY A 8 3.30 0.33 3.10
CA GLY A 8 3.37 1.78 3.25
C GLY A 8 2.17 2.52 2.63
N SER A 9 2.09 3.83 2.85
CA SER A 9 1.12 4.69 2.15
C SER A 9 1.34 4.65 0.63
N GLY A 10 0.25 4.67 -0.14
CA GLY A 10 0.31 4.65 -1.61
C GLY A 10 0.85 3.35 -2.23
N SER A 11 1.15 2.31 -1.45
CA SER A 11 1.78 1.06 -1.92
C SER A 11 0.89 0.14 -2.76
N GLY A 12 -0.39 0.44 -2.95
CA GLY A 12 -1.32 -0.45 -3.66
C GLY A 12 -1.96 -1.58 -2.83
N LYS A 13 -1.72 -1.62 -1.50
CA LYS A 13 -2.28 -2.66 -0.61
C LYS A 13 -3.80 -2.82 -0.66
N SER A 14 -4.55 -1.73 -0.77
CA SER A 14 -6.03 -1.76 -0.87
C SER A 14 -6.48 -2.44 -2.16
N ALA A 15 -5.87 -2.09 -3.30
CA ALA A 15 -6.19 -2.71 -4.59
C ALA A 15 -5.86 -4.21 -4.60
N TYR A 16 -4.72 -4.61 -4.04
CA TYR A 16 -4.37 -6.02 -3.86
C TYR A 16 -5.39 -6.75 -2.97
N ALA A 17 -5.75 -6.17 -1.82
CA ALA A 17 -6.69 -6.78 -0.87
C ALA A 17 -8.10 -6.93 -1.46
N GLU A 18 -8.60 -5.92 -2.18
CA GLU A 18 -9.85 -5.98 -2.93
C GLU A 18 -9.82 -7.08 -3.99
N GLN A 19 -8.76 -7.13 -4.81
CA GLN A 19 -8.62 -8.18 -5.81
C GLN A 19 -8.59 -9.57 -5.17
N LYS A 20 -7.86 -9.70 -4.06
CA LYS A 20 -7.72 -10.96 -3.33
C LYS A 20 -9.08 -11.44 -2.81
N ILE A 21 -9.81 -10.60 -2.09
CA ILE A 21 -11.10 -11.01 -1.51
C ILE A 21 -12.14 -11.30 -2.59
N CYS A 22 -12.19 -10.52 -3.68
CA CYS A 22 -13.08 -10.77 -4.81
C CYS A 22 -12.74 -12.09 -5.51
N GLY A 23 -11.45 -12.42 -5.67
CA GLY A 23 -11.02 -13.70 -6.24
C GLY A 23 -11.34 -14.92 -5.37
N LEU A 24 -11.50 -14.74 -4.05
CA LEU A 24 -11.92 -15.79 -3.12
C LEU A 24 -13.44 -15.99 -3.09
N GLN A 25 -14.20 -15.04 -3.63
CA GLN A 25 -15.64 -15.14 -3.71
C GLN A 25 -16.01 -16.14 -4.82
N GLN A 26 -16.37 -17.36 -4.43
CA GLN A 26 -16.95 -18.36 -5.33
C GLN A 26 -18.45 -18.50 -5.08
N GLY A 27 -19.26 -18.34 -6.13
CA GLY A 27 -20.72 -18.53 -6.07
C GLY A 27 -21.49 -17.34 -5.48
N THR A 28 -22.52 -17.63 -4.67
CA THR A 28 -23.49 -16.67 -4.11
C THR A 28 -23.06 -16.02 -2.79
N GLY A 29 -21.80 -16.23 -2.36
CA GLY A 29 -21.31 -15.71 -1.08
C GLY A 29 -21.38 -14.19 -1.01
N ARG A 30 -21.77 -13.66 0.16
CA ARG A 30 -21.96 -12.22 0.37
C ARG A 30 -20.62 -11.54 0.63
N LEU A 31 -20.37 -10.40 -0.04
CA LEU A 31 -19.12 -9.66 0.05
C LEU A 31 -19.32 -8.40 0.89
N TYR A 32 -18.58 -8.27 2.00
CA TYR A 32 -18.65 -7.11 2.89
C TYR A 32 -17.35 -6.33 2.91
N TYR A 33 -17.48 -5.00 2.96
CA TYR A 33 -16.38 -4.09 3.20
C TYR A 33 -16.60 -3.37 4.52
N ILE A 34 -15.78 -3.64 5.53
CA ILE A 34 -15.78 -2.92 6.80
C ILE A 34 -14.87 -1.71 6.64
N ALA A 35 -15.47 -0.52 6.53
CA ALA A 35 -14.79 0.76 6.42
C ALA A 35 -14.62 1.39 7.80
N THR A 36 -13.37 1.60 8.21
CA THR A 36 -13.03 2.11 9.55
C THR A 36 -12.56 3.57 9.52
N MET A 37 -12.47 4.18 8.34
CA MET A 37 -12.09 5.59 8.20
C MET A 37 -13.25 6.49 8.66
N TYR A 38 -13.07 7.20 9.77
CA TYR A 38 -14.07 8.11 10.29
C TYR A 38 -14.15 9.40 9.43
N PRO A 39 -15.34 9.87 9.03
CA PRO A 39 -15.51 11.09 8.24
C PRO A 39 -15.22 12.33 9.08
N TYR A 40 -13.94 12.74 9.15
CA TYR A 40 -13.53 13.98 9.79
C TYR A 40 -12.92 14.94 8.77
N GLY A 41 -13.66 16.01 8.46
CA GLY A 41 -13.25 17.07 7.53
C GLY A 41 -13.43 16.70 6.05
N SER A 42 -13.45 17.73 5.21
CA SER A 42 -13.75 17.62 3.78
C SER A 42 -12.73 16.79 2.98
N GLU A 43 -11.47 16.73 3.41
CA GLU A 43 -10.44 15.88 2.80
C GLU A 43 -10.81 14.39 2.94
N THR A 44 -11.18 13.98 4.15
CA THR A 44 -11.56 12.61 4.48
C THR A 44 -12.86 12.21 3.79
N GLU A 45 -13.85 13.11 3.74
CA GLU A 45 -15.11 12.88 3.04
C GLU A 45 -14.88 12.58 1.55
N ARG A 46 -14.07 13.38 0.86
CA ARG A 46 -13.69 13.14 -0.54
C ARG A 46 -12.97 11.80 -0.72
N LYS A 47 -12.13 11.40 0.25
CA LYS A 47 -11.45 10.11 0.22
C LYS A 47 -12.43 8.94 0.38
N ILE A 48 -13.41 9.07 1.28
CA ILE A 48 -14.48 8.08 1.47
C ILE A 48 -15.33 7.98 0.20
N GLU A 49 -15.73 9.10 -0.41
CA GLU A 49 -16.47 9.13 -1.68
C GLU A 49 -15.71 8.41 -2.79
N ARG A 50 -14.41 8.72 -2.96
CA ARG A 50 -13.55 8.03 -3.92
C ARG A 50 -13.49 6.53 -3.63
N HIS A 51 -13.33 6.12 -2.38
CA HIS A 51 -13.32 4.70 -2.01
C HIS A 51 -14.67 4.04 -2.31
N ARG A 52 -15.81 4.69 -2.01
CA ARG A 52 -17.14 4.18 -2.36
C ARG A 52 -17.29 4.00 -3.87
N TRP A 53 -16.82 4.97 -4.67
CA TRP A 53 -16.84 4.88 -6.13
C TRP A 53 -15.97 3.74 -6.66
N MET A 54 -14.74 3.59 -6.15
CA MET A 54 -13.82 2.50 -6.55
C MET A 54 -14.37 1.10 -6.23
N ARG A 55 -15.26 0.99 -5.23
CA ARG A 55 -15.95 -0.27 -4.87
C ARG A 55 -17.24 -0.50 -5.64
N GLY A 56 -17.77 0.54 -6.29
CA GLY A 56 -19.01 0.47 -7.08
C GLY A 56 -18.93 -0.62 -8.14
N GLY A 57 -19.96 -1.46 -8.23
CA GLY A 57 -20.03 -2.56 -9.20
C GLY A 57 -19.26 -3.83 -8.83
N LYS A 58 -18.50 -3.85 -7.72
CA LYS A 58 -17.76 -5.05 -7.25
C LYS A 58 -18.56 -5.97 -6.32
N GLY A 59 -19.82 -5.62 -6.02
CA GLY A 59 -20.71 -6.41 -5.16
C GLY A 59 -20.51 -6.24 -3.64
N PHE A 60 -19.66 -5.30 -3.21
CA PHE A 60 -19.48 -5.00 -1.78
C PHE A 60 -20.72 -4.37 -1.15
N ARG A 61 -21.16 -4.93 -0.01
CA ARG A 61 -21.94 -4.19 0.98
C ARG A 61 -21.00 -3.50 1.96
N THR A 62 -21.06 -2.18 2.01
CA THR A 62 -20.22 -1.39 2.94
C THR A 62 -20.84 -1.34 4.33
N LEU A 63 -20.03 -1.59 5.35
CA LEU A 63 -20.34 -1.48 6.77
C LEU A 63 -19.39 -0.46 7.37
N GLU A 64 -19.93 0.65 7.89
CA GLU A 64 -19.12 1.75 8.42
C GLU A 64 -18.97 1.57 9.93
N TRP A 65 -17.93 0.85 10.32
CA TRP A 65 -17.68 0.47 11.71
C TRP A 65 -16.35 1.09 12.16
N TYR A 66 -16.46 2.12 12.99
CA TYR A 66 -15.32 2.94 13.37
C TYR A 66 -14.68 2.48 14.69
N THR A 67 -15.47 1.92 15.59
CA THR A 67 -15.08 1.32 16.88
C THR A 67 -16.03 0.16 17.20
N GLY A 68 -15.73 -0.63 18.23
CA GLY A 68 -16.64 -1.63 18.79
C GLY A 68 -17.01 -2.74 17.82
N LEU A 69 -16.00 -3.40 17.23
CA LEU A 69 -16.22 -4.46 16.24
C LEU A 69 -17.17 -5.54 16.75
N SER A 70 -17.03 -5.97 18.01
CA SER A 70 -17.85 -7.02 18.60
C SER A 70 -19.33 -6.62 18.67
N GLU A 71 -19.60 -5.39 19.13
CA GLU A 71 -20.94 -4.82 19.22
C GLU A 71 -21.56 -4.62 17.83
N CYS A 72 -20.75 -4.20 16.86
CA CYS A 72 -21.17 -4.05 15.47
C CYS A 72 -21.55 -5.39 14.84
N ILE A 73 -20.79 -6.45 15.09
CA ILE A 73 -21.10 -7.81 14.63
C ILE A 73 -22.42 -8.28 15.24
N GLU A 74 -22.61 -8.11 16.55
CA GLU A 74 -23.84 -8.52 17.24
C GLU A 74 -25.07 -7.79 16.70
N LYS A 75 -24.96 -6.49 16.40
CA LYS A 75 -26.06 -5.70 15.84
C LYS A 75 -26.38 -6.10 14.40
N GLU A 76 -25.38 -6.15 13.53
CA GLU A 76 -25.58 -6.40 12.09
C GLU A 76 -25.93 -7.86 11.81
N PHE A 77 -25.35 -8.81 12.54
CA PHE A 77 -25.51 -10.25 12.27
C PHE A 77 -26.26 -10.95 13.41
N SER A 78 -27.27 -10.29 13.97
CA SER A 78 -28.14 -10.85 15.01
C SER A 78 -29.04 -11.98 14.51
N GLY A 79 -29.35 -12.93 15.38
CA GLY A 79 -30.24 -14.06 15.10
C GLY A 79 -29.64 -15.11 14.17
N GLN A 80 -30.43 -16.15 13.89
CA GLN A 80 -29.98 -17.30 13.10
C GLN A 80 -29.67 -16.91 11.65
N GLU A 81 -30.52 -16.11 11.02
CA GLU A 81 -30.32 -15.62 9.66
C GLU A 81 -29.08 -14.71 9.55
N GLY A 82 -28.83 -13.87 10.56
CA GLY A 82 -27.63 -13.03 10.64
C GLY A 82 -26.35 -13.86 10.75
N ALA A 83 -26.36 -14.92 11.57
CA ALA A 83 -25.24 -15.83 11.73
C ALA A 83 -24.94 -16.62 10.44
N GLU A 84 -25.97 -17.15 9.77
CA GLU A 84 -25.82 -17.81 8.45
C GLU A 84 -25.28 -16.83 7.40
N ARG A 85 -25.75 -15.58 7.46
CA ARG A 85 -25.26 -14.52 6.58
C ARG A 85 -23.79 -14.18 6.78
N LEU A 86 -23.31 -14.21 8.01
CA LEU A 86 -21.91 -13.99 8.33
C LEU A 86 -21.04 -15.20 7.91
N SER A 87 -21.51 -16.43 8.15
CA SER A 87 -20.76 -17.66 7.85
C SER A 87 -20.48 -17.86 6.36
N GLU A 88 -21.39 -17.42 5.50
CA GLU A 88 -21.21 -17.46 4.04
C GLU A 88 -20.42 -16.27 3.48
N SER A 89 -20.02 -15.32 4.32
CA SER A 89 -19.47 -14.06 3.86
C SER A 89 -17.96 -14.08 3.62
N SER A 90 -17.54 -13.24 2.68
CA SER A 90 -16.15 -12.82 2.50
C SER A 90 -16.03 -11.36 2.90
N ILE A 91 -15.09 -11.05 3.79
CA ILE A 91 -15.00 -9.75 4.45
C ILE A 91 -13.64 -9.12 4.16
N LEU A 92 -13.66 -7.86 3.71
CA LEU A 92 -12.50 -6.99 3.66
C LEU A 92 -12.63 -5.92 4.75
N LEU A 93 -11.69 -5.88 5.69
CA LEU A 93 -11.61 -4.82 6.69
C LEU A 93 -10.50 -3.84 6.31
N GLU A 94 -10.87 -2.58 6.07
CA GLU A 94 -9.93 -1.53 5.69
C GLU A 94 -10.21 -0.20 6.43
N CYS A 95 -9.28 0.33 7.22
CA CYS A 95 -8.00 -0.26 7.64
C CYS A 95 -7.85 -0.37 9.15
N MET A 96 -7.05 -1.35 9.57
CA MET A 96 -6.73 -1.61 10.96
C MET A 96 -6.07 -0.39 11.63
N SER A 97 -5.25 0.38 10.91
CA SER A 97 -4.60 1.57 11.46
C SER A 97 -5.61 2.65 11.88
N ASN A 98 -6.69 2.85 11.11
CA ASN A 98 -7.77 3.77 11.46
C ASN A 98 -8.60 3.23 12.61
N LEU A 99 -8.94 1.94 12.61
CA LEU A 99 -9.68 1.32 13.70
C LEU A 99 -8.94 1.48 15.03
N VAL A 100 -7.63 1.21 15.04
CA VAL A 100 -6.79 1.38 16.25
C VAL A 100 -6.76 2.83 16.72
N ALA A 101 -6.67 3.80 15.80
CA ALA A 101 -6.71 5.21 16.17
C ALA A 101 -8.07 5.59 16.77
N ASN A 102 -9.17 5.14 16.15
CA ASN A 102 -10.51 5.41 16.63
C ASN A 102 -10.75 4.80 18.03
N GLU A 103 -10.34 3.54 18.22
CA GLU A 103 -10.46 2.84 19.50
C GLU A 103 -9.65 3.50 20.62
N LEU A 104 -8.47 4.03 20.31
CA LEU A 104 -7.61 4.69 21.30
C LEU A 104 -8.12 6.08 21.70
N TYR A 105 -8.67 6.85 20.75
CA TYR A 105 -8.80 8.30 20.90
C TYR A 105 -10.23 8.83 20.83
N MET A 106 -11.20 8.08 20.33
CA MET A 106 -12.61 8.51 20.33
C MET A 106 -13.28 8.21 21.68
N GLU A 107 -14.29 9.00 22.04
CA GLU A 107 -15.03 8.82 23.31
C GLU A 107 -15.68 7.44 23.42
N GLN A 108 -16.17 6.91 22.30
CA GLN A 108 -16.78 5.58 22.18
C GLN A 108 -15.77 4.44 21.93
N GLY A 109 -14.47 4.74 21.92
CA GLY A 109 -13.41 3.75 21.74
C GLY A 109 -13.07 3.00 23.03
N ALA A 110 -12.43 1.85 22.90
CA ALA A 110 -12.01 1.02 24.03
C ALA A 110 -10.87 1.63 24.87
N GLY A 111 -10.21 2.69 24.40
CA GLY A 111 -9.12 3.37 25.09
C GLY A 111 -7.99 2.39 25.47
N LYS A 112 -7.76 2.18 26.76
CA LYS A 112 -6.70 1.28 27.25
C LYS A 112 -6.92 -0.19 26.88
N ASP A 113 -8.17 -0.60 26.64
CA ASP A 113 -8.53 -1.97 26.27
C ASP A 113 -8.52 -2.21 24.75
N THR A 114 -8.01 -1.26 23.96
CA THR A 114 -7.99 -1.31 22.48
C THR A 114 -7.48 -2.65 21.94
N VAL A 115 -6.34 -3.15 22.42
CA VAL A 115 -5.77 -4.43 21.94
C VAL A 115 -6.77 -5.56 22.16
N ARG A 116 -7.32 -5.69 23.37
CA ARG A 116 -8.27 -6.74 23.71
C ARG A 116 -9.55 -6.65 22.87
N SER A 117 -10.13 -5.46 22.77
CA SER A 117 -11.36 -5.21 22.01
C SER A 117 -11.20 -5.57 20.54
N VAL A 118 -10.15 -5.06 19.89
CA VAL A 118 -9.88 -5.31 18.47
C VAL A 118 -9.61 -6.79 18.22
N ILE A 119 -8.75 -7.44 19.01
CA ILE A 119 -8.42 -8.85 18.81
C ILE A 119 -9.65 -9.75 18.98
N GLU A 120 -10.51 -9.48 19.96
CA GLU A 120 -11.76 -10.23 20.14
C GLU A 120 -12.71 -10.05 18.94
N GLY A 121 -12.88 -8.82 18.46
CA GLY A 121 -13.71 -8.55 17.26
C GLY A 121 -13.18 -9.26 16.02
N ILE A 122 -11.86 -9.24 15.79
CA ILE A 122 -11.24 -9.96 14.66
C ILE A 122 -11.37 -11.47 14.81
N ARG A 123 -11.20 -12.01 16.02
CA ARG A 123 -11.36 -13.44 16.29
C ARG A 123 -12.78 -13.90 15.93
N ARG A 124 -13.80 -13.11 16.31
CA ARG A 124 -15.20 -13.38 15.93
C ARG A 124 -15.38 -13.37 14.41
N LEU A 125 -14.89 -12.34 13.70
CA LEU A 125 -14.97 -12.30 12.24
C LEU A 125 -14.27 -13.51 11.60
N LYS A 126 -13.08 -13.88 12.08
CA LYS A 126 -12.32 -15.02 11.58
C LYS A 126 -13.07 -16.35 11.76
N GLU A 127 -13.67 -16.56 12.93
CA GLU A 127 -14.38 -17.79 13.28
C GLU A 127 -15.74 -17.90 12.60
N GLN A 128 -16.37 -16.76 12.30
CA GLN A 128 -17.75 -16.70 11.83
C GLN A 128 -17.88 -16.33 10.35
N SER A 129 -16.79 -16.08 9.62
CA SER A 129 -16.84 -15.79 8.18
C SER A 129 -16.02 -16.79 7.38
N ARG A 130 -16.35 -16.93 6.09
CA ARG A 130 -15.65 -17.85 5.19
C ARG A 130 -14.24 -17.35 4.87
N ASN A 131 -14.13 -16.06 4.55
CA ASN A 131 -12.87 -15.42 4.21
C ASN A 131 -12.76 -14.05 4.89
N LEU A 132 -11.58 -13.74 5.42
CA LEU A 132 -11.28 -12.46 6.04
C LEU A 132 -9.96 -11.92 5.51
N VAL A 133 -10.00 -10.76 4.83
CA VAL A 133 -8.81 -10.02 4.43
C VAL A 133 -8.77 -8.73 5.25
N ILE A 134 -7.65 -8.47 5.92
CA ILE A 134 -7.46 -7.28 6.75
C ILE A 134 -6.33 -6.44 6.17
N VAL A 135 -6.61 -5.16 5.92
CA VAL A 135 -5.61 -4.18 5.50
C VAL A 135 -5.10 -3.42 6.72
N THR A 136 -3.79 -3.44 6.92
CA THR A 136 -3.10 -2.62 7.92
C THR A 136 -1.98 -1.81 7.27
N ASN A 137 -1.46 -0.81 7.98
CA ASN A 137 -0.36 0.02 7.50
C ASN A 137 0.94 -0.40 8.19
N GLU A 138 2.02 -0.40 7.41
CA GLU A 138 3.38 -0.49 7.92
C GLU A 138 3.89 0.94 8.19
N VAL A 139 4.14 1.26 9.45
CA VAL A 139 4.46 2.63 9.92
C VAL A 139 5.68 2.66 10.85
N PHE A 140 6.44 1.56 10.92
CA PHE A 140 7.50 1.37 11.91
C PHE A 140 8.91 1.70 11.37
N SER A 141 9.04 2.23 10.14
CA SER A 141 10.34 2.43 9.47
C SER A 141 10.62 3.87 9.06
N GLU A 142 10.04 4.86 9.76
CA GLU A 142 10.40 6.27 9.61
C GLU A 142 11.39 6.72 10.70
N SER A 143 12.20 7.73 10.39
CA SER A 143 13.19 8.30 11.31
C SER A 143 12.69 9.54 12.07
N VAL A 144 11.43 9.95 11.87
CA VAL A 144 10.86 11.16 12.50
C VAL A 144 10.66 10.92 13.99
N PRO A 145 11.03 11.87 14.88
CA PRO A 145 10.82 11.74 16.31
C PRO A 145 9.33 11.60 16.67
N ASP A 146 8.99 10.55 17.42
CA ASP A 146 7.63 10.31 17.87
C ASP A 146 7.30 11.07 19.17
N SER A 147 6.12 11.69 19.21
CA SER A 147 5.50 12.12 20.47
C SER A 147 5.15 10.92 21.36
N VAL A 148 4.78 11.18 22.63
CA VAL A 148 4.34 10.11 23.55
C VAL A 148 3.12 9.37 23.00
N GLU A 149 2.19 10.12 22.41
CA GLU A 149 0.96 9.62 21.78
C GLU A 149 1.30 8.75 20.57
N MET A 150 2.20 9.22 19.70
CA MET A 150 2.66 8.48 18.52
C MET A 150 3.35 7.16 18.90
N LYS A 151 4.18 7.16 19.95
CA LYS A 151 4.80 5.95 20.49
C LYS A 151 3.76 4.97 21.02
N ASN A 152 2.76 5.45 21.75
CA ASN A 152 1.68 4.62 22.26
C ASN A 152 0.87 4.00 21.11
N TYR A 153 0.51 4.80 20.10
CA TYR A 153 -0.18 4.32 18.91
C TYR A 153 0.63 3.24 18.18
N LYS A 154 1.91 3.50 17.86
CA LYS A 154 2.79 2.53 17.20
C LYS A 154 2.91 1.23 18.01
N LYS A 155 3.04 1.33 19.34
CA LYS A 155 3.10 0.17 20.23
C LYS A 155 1.83 -0.68 20.11
N VAL A 156 0.66 -0.07 20.23
CA VAL A 156 -0.65 -0.75 20.17
C VAL A 156 -0.90 -1.34 18.78
N LEU A 157 -0.68 -0.58 17.71
CA LEU A 157 -0.81 -1.06 16.33
C LEU A 157 0.15 -2.22 16.05
N GLY A 158 1.40 -2.13 16.50
CA GLY A 158 2.40 -3.19 16.33
C GLY A 158 2.02 -4.45 17.10
N GLU A 159 1.48 -4.33 18.31
CA GLU A 159 0.96 -5.46 19.08
C GLU A 159 -0.22 -6.13 18.38
N ILE A 160 -1.17 -5.34 17.87
CA ILE A 160 -2.30 -5.86 17.09
C ILE A 160 -1.79 -6.54 15.82
N ASN A 161 -0.93 -5.89 15.03
CA ASN A 161 -0.38 -6.47 13.79
C ASN A 161 0.31 -7.83 14.04
N ARG A 162 1.07 -7.98 15.14
CA ARG A 162 1.67 -9.28 15.51
C ARG A 162 0.63 -10.34 15.86
N ASN A 163 -0.41 -9.99 16.61
CA ASN A 163 -1.51 -10.90 16.92
C ASN A 163 -2.27 -11.31 15.64
N LEU A 164 -2.56 -10.37 14.75
CA LEU A 164 -3.18 -10.62 13.45
C LEU A 164 -2.32 -11.58 12.61
N ALA A 165 -1.01 -11.33 12.52
CA ALA A 165 -0.07 -12.21 11.82
C ALA A 165 0.00 -13.62 12.44
N GLY A 166 -0.14 -13.73 13.76
CA GLY A 166 -0.24 -15.01 14.46
C GLY A 166 -1.48 -15.81 14.03
N MET A 167 -2.63 -15.14 13.92
CA MET A 167 -3.91 -15.74 13.53
C MET A 167 -4.07 -15.99 12.02
N ALA A 168 -3.37 -15.24 11.17
CA ALA A 168 -3.56 -15.27 9.72
C ALA A 168 -2.93 -16.50 9.06
N ASP A 169 -3.59 -17.06 8.05
CA ASP A 169 -3.06 -18.13 7.21
C ASP A 169 -1.98 -17.59 6.24
N GLN A 170 -2.10 -16.30 5.87
CA GLN A 170 -1.16 -15.59 5.01
C GLN A 170 -0.89 -14.15 5.52
N VAL A 171 0.37 -13.71 5.43
CA VAL A 171 0.76 -12.31 5.65
C VAL A 171 1.51 -11.84 4.42
N THR A 172 0.98 -10.78 3.79
CA THR A 172 1.52 -10.18 2.57
C THR A 172 1.84 -8.72 2.82
N GLU A 173 3.06 -8.31 2.51
CA GLU A 173 3.41 -6.90 2.38
C GLU A 173 3.28 -6.51 0.91
N VAL A 174 2.63 -5.39 0.62
CA VAL A 174 2.59 -4.85 -0.73
C VAL A 174 3.57 -3.68 -0.80
N VAL A 175 4.57 -3.80 -1.68
CA VAL A 175 5.61 -2.81 -1.91
C VAL A 175 5.43 -2.26 -3.33
N TYR A 176 4.95 -1.02 -3.45
CA TYR A 176 4.68 -0.37 -4.74
C TYR A 176 3.93 -1.27 -5.74
N GLY A 177 2.84 -1.88 -5.30
CA GLY A 177 1.99 -2.80 -6.07
C GLY A 177 2.49 -4.24 -6.16
N ILE A 178 3.70 -4.54 -5.65
CA ILE A 178 4.30 -5.87 -5.69
C ILE A 178 4.00 -6.62 -4.37
N PRO A 179 3.25 -7.73 -4.40
CA PRO A 179 2.98 -8.53 -3.21
C PRO A 179 4.19 -9.39 -2.83
N TRP A 180 4.62 -9.26 -1.58
CA TRP A 180 5.69 -10.00 -0.95
C TRP A 180 5.16 -10.83 0.22
N ILE A 181 5.25 -12.15 0.13
CA ILE A 181 4.68 -13.03 1.16
C ILE A 181 5.70 -13.27 2.29
N TRP A 182 5.31 -12.87 3.49
CA TRP A 182 6.04 -13.13 4.73
C TRP A 182 5.64 -14.46 5.38
N LYS A 183 4.35 -14.81 5.31
CA LYS A 183 3.78 -16.04 5.89
C LYS A 183 2.81 -16.66 4.90
N LYS A 184 2.87 -17.99 4.74
CA LYS A 184 1.87 -18.84 4.07
C LYS A 184 1.94 -20.21 4.74
N ASP A 185 0.80 -20.85 4.99
CA ASP A 185 0.71 -22.01 5.89
C ASP A 185 1.75 -23.15 5.71
N ALA A 186 2.09 -23.69 6.89
CA ALA A 186 2.80 -24.93 7.32
C ALA A 186 4.12 -25.38 6.67
N GLY A 187 4.64 -24.72 5.63
CA GLY A 187 5.93 -25.12 5.02
C GLY A 187 6.73 -24.02 4.36
N CYS A 188 6.33 -22.76 4.50
CA CYS A 188 6.95 -21.67 3.75
C CYS A 188 8.20 -21.12 4.45
N ILE A 189 9.29 -21.00 3.69
CA ILE A 189 10.41 -20.12 4.03
C ILE A 189 9.91 -18.68 3.82
N PRO A 190 9.97 -17.79 4.82
CA PRO A 190 9.60 -16.37 4.67
C PRO A 190 10.37 -15.71 3.52
N GLY A 191 9.71 -14.84 2.74
CA GLY A 191 10.38 -13.97 1.77
C GLY A 191 10.47 -14.50 0.33
N ARG A 192 9.35 -14.93 -0.26
CA ARG A 192 9.29 -15.32 -1.68
C ARG A 192 8.35 -14.42 -2.48
N LEU A 193 8.77 -14.05 -3.69
CA LEU A 193 7.94 -13.45 -4.73
C LEU A 193 6.73 -14.33 -5.06
N VAL A 194 5.58 -13.72 -5.33
CA VAL A 194 4.46 -14.39 -5.99
C VAL A 194 4.47 -13.97 -7.45
N GLU A 195 4.42 -14.93 -8.38
CA GLU A 195 4.17 -14.63 -9.78
C GLU A 195 2.85 -13.87 -9.91
N SER A 196 2.92 -12.73 -10.59
CA SER A 196 1.98 -11.61 -10.56
C SER A 196 0.51 -12.00 -10.65
N ALA A 197 -0.28 -11.61 -9.63
CA ALA A 197 -1.73 -11.51 -9.75
C ALA A 197 -2.18 -10.22 -10.48
N VAL A 198 -1.25 -9.37 -10.93
CA VAL A 198 -1.54 -8.02 -11.44
C VAL A 198 -1.67 -8.04 -12.97
N ASP A 199 -2.80 -8.54 -13.49
CA ASP A 199 -3.05 -8.53 -14.95
C ASP A 199 -4.36 -7.85 -15.37
N HIS A 200 -5.12 -7.23 -14.46
CA HIS A 200 -6.44 -6.64 -14.79
C HIS A 200 -6.52 -5.10 -14.69
N HIS A 201 -5.46 -4.42 -14.24
CA HIS A 201 -5.38 -2.95 -14.39
C HIS A 201 -5.11 -2.49 -15.83
N LYS A 202 -4.94 -3.43 -16.77
CA LYS A 202 -4.74 -3.17 -18.19
C LYS A 202 -5.94 -2.46 -18.85
N GLU A 203 -7.18 -2.70 -18.42
CA GLU A 203 -8.34 -2.30 -19.23
C GLU A 203 -8.69 -0.80 -19.23
N ASN A 204 -8.37 -0.04 -18.18
CA ASN A 204 -8.73 1.39 -18.15
C ASN A 204 -7.62 2.34 -18.66
N THR A 205 -6.38 1.87 -18.75
CA THR A 205 -5.26 2.65 -19.34
C THR A 205 -5.02 2.31 -20.81
N MET A 206 -5.55 1.19 -21.32
CA MET A 206 -5.33 0.70 -22.69
C MET A 206 -6.11 1.43 -23.80
N LYS A 207 -7.20 2.15 -23.49
CA LYS A 207 -8.04 2.75 -24.55
C LYS A 207 -7.38 3.89 -25.33
N ASN A 208 -6.21 4.36 -24.93
CA ASN A 208 -5.39 5.30 -25.71
C ASN A 208 -4.12 4.69 -26.32
N TYR A 209 -3.87 3.38 -26.16
CA TYR A 209 -2.58 2.76 -26.52
C TYR A 209 -2.63 1.74 -27.66
N GLU A 210 -3.81 1.25 -28.04
CA GLU A 210 -3.95 0.27 -29.14
C GLU A 210 -4.07 0.94 -30.51
N LYS A 211 -3.05 1.66 -30.94
CA LYS A 211 -2.91 2.10 -32.35
C LYS A 211 -1.47 2.21 -32.84
N THR A 212 -0.52 1.47 -32.31
CA THR A 212 0.78 1.27 -32.98
C THR A 212 1.33 -0.12 -32.68
N GLY A 213 1.86 -0.75 -33.71
CA GLY A 213 2.19 -2.17 -33.76
C GLY A 213 3.33 -2.60 -32.83
N LYS A 214 3.46 -3.92 -32.74
CA LYS A 214 4.48 -4.68 -32.01
C LYS A 214 5.89 -4.19 -32.36
N ASP A 215 6.62 -3.68 -31.35
CA ASP A 215 8.07 -3.49 -31.38
C ASP A 215 8.71 -4.21 -30.15
N PRO A 216 9.75 -5.05 -30.30
CA PRO A 216 10.35 -5.82 -29.20
C PRO A 216 11.27 -5.04 -28.24
N GLU A 217 11.53 -3.74 -28.45
CA GLU A 217 12.40 -2.91 -27.59
C GLU A 217 11.71 -2.45 -26.29
N ARG A 218 11.43 -3.38 -25.38
CA ARG A 218 10.76 -3.06 -24.10
C ARG A 218 11.56 -2.07 -23.23
N LYS A 219 10.84 -1.03 -22.78
CA LYS A 219 11.20 0.08 -21.86
C LYS A 219 11.99 -0.36 -20.61
N ASN A 220 13.23 0.14 -20.46
CA ASN A 220 14.24 -0.30 -19.48
C ASN A 220 14.22 0.44 -18.12
N VAL A 221 13.13 0.39 -17.35
CA VAL A 221 13.12 0.97 -15.98
C VAL A 221 13.56 -0.06 -14.94
N HIS A 222 14.57 0.29 -14.13
CA HIS A 222 14.99 -0.44 -12.94
C HIS A 222 14.80 0.44 -11.70
N LEU A 223 13.97 -0.01 -10.76
CA LEU A 223 13.79 0.65 -9.48
C LEU A 223 14.68 0.01 -8.40
N ILE A 224 15.42 0.84 -7.67
CA ILE A 224 16.21 0.44 -6.51
C ILE A 224 15.66 1.21 -5.31
N ILE A 225 14.94 0.50 -4.44
CA ILE A 225 14.18 1.08 -3.34
C ILE A 225 14.72 0.60 -2.00
N GLY A 226 14.28 1.21 -0.91
CA GLY A 226 14.65 0.83 0.45
C GLY A 226 14.58 2.00 1.41
N GLY A 227 14.84 1.77 2.69
CA GLY A 227 14.93 2.84 3.68
C GLY A 227 16.07 3.83 3.39
N ALA A 228 16.04 4.97 4.08
CA ALA A 228 17.14 5.94 4.07
C ALA A 228 18.46 5.28 4.51
N PHE A 229 19.57 5.70 3.90
CA PHE A 229 20.93 5.25 4.24
C PHE A 229 21.20 3.73 4.13
N GLN A 230 20.35 2.97 3.43
CA GLN A 230 20.50 1.50 3.27
C GLN A 230 21.56 1.07 2.23
N GLY A 231 22.35 1.99 1.67
CA GLY A 231 23.40 1.66 0.69
C GLY A 231 22.89 1.46 -0.75
N LYS A 232 21.76 2.09 -1.12
CA LYS A 232 21.12 1.91 -2.44
C LYS A 232 22.00 2.34 -3.62
N LEU A 233 22.69 3.48 -3.50
CA LEU A 233 23.60 3.96 -4.54
C LEU A 233 24.78 3.02 -4.72
N GLN A 234 25.42 2.62 -3.62
CA GLN A 234 26.53 1.66 -3.66
C GLN A 234 26.08 0.33 -4.28
N TYR A 235 24.89 -0.16 -3.93
CA TYR A 235 24.30 -1.34 -4.56
C TYR A 235 24.12 -1.15 -6.07
N ALA A 236 23.58 -0.01 -6.51
CA ALA A 236 23.40 0.29 -7.93
C ALA A 236 24.73 0.34 -8.69
N GLU A 237 25.77 0.91 -8.10
CA GLU A 237 27.12 0.98 -8.68
C GLU A 237 27.76 -0.40 -8.90
N THR A 238 27.34 -1.42 -8.14
CA THR A 238 27.77 -2.81 -8.42
C THR A 238 27.13 -3.40 -9.68
N LEU A 239 25.97 -2.87 -10.09
CA LEU A 239 25.20 -3.36 -11.23
C LEU A 239 25.46 -2.54 -12.50
N TYR A 240 25.75 -1.25 -12.35
CA TYR A 240 25.91 -0.30 -13.43
C TYR A 240 27.26 0.40 -13.32
N SER A 241 28.16 0.10 -14.26
CA SER A 241 29.41 0.85 -14.41
C SER A 241 29.22 1.99 -15.40
N LYS A 242 29.71 3.19 -15.07
CA LYS A 242 29.78 4.36 -15.97
C LYS A 242 28.40 4.84 -16.46
N ILE A 243 27.51 5.17 -15.53
CA ILE A 243 26.24 5.81 -15.82
C ILE A 243 26.23 7.27 -15.36
N CYS A 244 25.55 8.14 -16.09
CA CYS A 244 25.34 9.53 -15.70
C CYS A 244 24.22 9.62 -14.66
N TRP A 245 24.60 9.92 -13.42
CA TRP A 245 23.66 10.13 -12.31
C TRP A 245 23.16 11.56 -12.27
N TYR A 246 21.88 11.69 -11.94
CA TYR A 246 21.21 12.95 -11.68
C TYR A 246 20.71 12.97 -10.24
N ASP A 247 21.02 14.03 -9.49
CA ASP A 247 20.61 14.14 -8.09
C ASP A 247 19.27 14.88 -7.96
N GLY A 248 18.23 14.13 -7.59
CA GLY A 248 16.89 14.65 -7.34
C GLY A 248 16.80 15.67 -6.21
N ALA A 249 17.76 15.69 -5.28
CA ALA A 249 17.80 16.66 -4.19
C ALA A 249 18.32 18.03 -4.62
N GLU A 250 19.20 18.09 -5.62
CA GLU A 250 19.89 19.33 -6.01
C GLU A 250 19.28 20.01 -7.24
N CYS A 251 18.74 19.23 -8.16
CA CYS A 251 18.31 19.71 -9.47
C CYS A 251 16.99 20.51 -9.49
N GLN A 252 16.83 21.39 -10.50
CA GLN A 252 15.55 22.04 -10.78
C GLN A 252 14.66 21.18 -11.70
N PRO A 253 13.33 21.12 -11.49
CA PRO A 253 12.39 20.41 -12.35
C PRO A 253 12.53 20.70 -13.85
N GLU A 254 12.76 21.96 -14.24
CA GLU A 254 12.90 22.37 -15.66
C GLU A 254 14.19 21.86 -16.30
N GLN A 255 15.23 21.63 -15.50
CA GLN A 255 16.50 21.09 -15.99
C GLN A 255 16.34 19.62 -16.33
N LEU A 256 15.54 18.88 -15.56
CA LEU A 256 15.29 17.47 -15.80
C LEU A 256 14.76 17.27 -17.22
N GLU A 257 13.75 18.03 -17.65
CA GLU A 257 13.16 17.91 -18.99
C GLU A 257 14.19 18.08 -20.12
N LYS A 258 15.18 18.98 -19.93
CA LYS A 258 16.23 19.26 -20.92
C LYS A 258 17.31 18.21 -20.95
N GLU A 259 17.63 17.62 -19.80
CA GLU A 259 18.76 16.70 -19.62
C GLU A 259 18.34 15.23 -19.61
N LEU A 260 17.02 14.95 -19.62
CA LEU A 260 16.47 13.61 -19.48
C LEU A 260 16.97 12.62 -20.54
N THR A 261 17.39 13.09 -21.71
CA THR A 261 17.96 12.23 -22.78
C THR A 261 19.36 11.72 -22.44
N GLU A 262 20.13 12.50 -21.69
CA GLU A 262 21.54 12.22 -21.39
C GLU A 262 21.70 11.39 -20.10
N ILE A 263 20.78 11.57 -19.15
CA ILE A 263 20.81 10.91 -17.84
C ILE A 263 20.60 9.39 -17.97
N ASP A 264 21.30 8.60 -17.17
CA ASP A 264 21.13 7.15 -17.08
C ASP A 264 20.37 6.73 -15.81
N GLY A 265 20.53 7.50 -14.73
CA GLY A 265 19.83 7.22 -13.49
C GLY A 265 19.61 8.45 -12.61
N ILE A 266 18.62 8.38 -11.73
CA ILE A 266 18.26 9.44 -10.78
C ILE A 266 18.41 8.89 -9.36
N VAL A 267 19.17 9.59 -8.52
CA VAL A 267 19.28 9.36 -7.07
C VAL A 267 18.39 10.34 -6.32
N HIS A 268 18.02 10.02 -5.08
CA HIS A 268 17.12 10.84 -4.26
C HIS A 268 15.81 11.16 -5.00
N PHE A 269 15.26 10.15 -5.68
CA PHE A 269 14.10 10.35 -6.56
C PHE A 269 12.86 10.84 -5.78
N GLU A 270 12.73 10.47 -4.51
CA GLU A 270 11.71 11.02 -3.62
C GLU A 270 11.85 12.54 -3.46
N GLN A 271 13.07 13.08 -3.33
CA GLN A 271 13.29 14.52 -3.25
C GLN A 271 12.95 15.22 -4.56
N LEU A 272 13.22 14.60 -5.71
CA LEU A 272 12.76 15.12 -6.99
C LEU A 272 11.23 15.22 -7.03
N VAL A 273 10.52 14.16 -6.62
CA VAL A 273 9.05 14.15 -6.57
C VAL A 273 8.54 15.24 -5.62
N ARG A 274 9.17 15.42 -4.46
CA ARG A 274 8.83 16.49 -3.50
C ARG A 274 8.92 17.85 -4.16
N ARG A 275 10.08 18.17 -4.75
CA ARG A 275 10.35 19.45 -5.40
C ARG A 275 9.44 19.69 -6.60
N TRP A 276 9.14 18.63 -7.37
CA TRP A 276 8.17 18.67 -8.47
C TRP A 276 6.79 19.13 -8.00
N MET A 277 6.35 18.61 -6.85
CA MET A 277 5.07 18.99 -6.25
C MET A 277 5.10 20.37 -5.57
N GLU A 278 6.23 20.77 -4.98
CA GLU A 278 6.43 22.13 -4.42
C GLU A 278 6.35 23.20 -5.52
N ASP A 279 6.76 22.88 -6.75
CA ASP A 279 6.59 23.72 -7.94
C ASP A 279 5.15 23.70 -8.51
N GLY A 280 4.21 23.05 -7.81
CA GLY A 280 2.79 23.02 -8.19
C GLY A 280 2.47 22.08 -9.36
N ARG A 281 3.40 21.20 -9.75
CA ARG A 281 3.21 20.24 -10.84
C ARG A 281 2.64 18.92 -10.33
N GLU A 282 1.91 18.23 -11.21
CA GLU A 282 1.31 16.95 -10.89
C GLU A 282 2.27 15.78 -11.19
N THR A 283 2.20 14.72 -10.38
CA THR A 283 3.09 13.55 -10.47
C THR A 283 2.91 12.74 -11.75
N GLU A 284 1.73 12.82 -12.37
CA GLU A 284 1.38 12.18 -13.62
C GLU A 284 2.21 12.75 -14.78
N GLU A 285 2.56 14.04 -14.73
CA GLU A 285 3.44 14.69 -15.71
C GLU A 285 4.85 14.09 -15.63
N LEU A 286 5.41 14.01 -14.42
CA LEU A 286 6.72 13.38 -14.18
C LEU A 286 6.72 11.92 -14.63
N THR A 287 5.66 11.18 -14.28
CA THR A 287 5.50 9.77 -14.69
C THR A 287 5.53 9.63 -16.22
N GLY A 288 4.78 10.48 -16.92
CA GLY A 288 4.77 10.53 -18.39
C GLY A 288 6.15 10.85 -18.98
N LEU A 289 6.85 11.84 -18.43
CA LEU A 289 8.20 12.20 -18.86
C LEU A 289 9.18 11.01 -18.75
N LEU A 290 9.21 10.34 -17.60
CA LEU A 290 10.12 9.22 -17.36
C LEU A 290 9.79 8.00 -18.23
N MET A 291 8.50 7.74 -18.47
CA MET A 291 8.04 6.57 -19.24
C MET A 291 8.09 6.74 -20.76
N ASN A 292 8.20 7.97 -21.25
CA ASN A 292 8.36 8.28 -22.67
C ASN A 292 9.81 8.17 -23.16
N ARG A 293 10.76 7.88 -22.26
CA ARG A 293 12.17 7.69 -22.60
C ARG A 293 12.36 6.42 -23.43
N ARG A 294 13.20 6.52 -24.47
CA ARG A 294 13.69 5.36 -25.24
C ARG A 294 14.82 4.63 -24.51
N LYS A 295 15.71 5.40 -23.88
CA LYS A 295 16.85 4.89 -23.10
C LYS A 295 16.36 4.36 -21.75
N GLY A 296 17.01 3.31 -21.24
CA GLY A 296 16.75 2.80 -19.90
C GLY A 296 17.01 3.84 -18.80
N LEU A 297 16.36 3.65 -17.66
CA LEU A 297 16.45 4.54 -16.52
C LEU A 297 16.58 3.73 -15.22
N VAL A 298 17.58 4.07 -14.42
CA VAL A 298 17.72 3.57 -13.05
C VAL A 298 17.17 4.62 -12.08
N LEU A 299 16.22 4.26 -11.24
CA LEU A 299 15.67 5.17 -10.24
C LEU A 299 15.99 4.63 -8.84
N ILE A 300 16.68 5.44 -8.05
CA ILE A 300 16.95 5.16 -6.63
C ILE A 300 16.04 6.04 -5.78
N SER A 301 15.20 5.41 -4.96
CA SER A 301 14.25 6.14 -4.10
C SER A 301 14.13 5.56 -2.70
N ASP A 302 13.96 6.44 -1.72
CA ASP A 302 13.59 6.06 -0.36
C ASP A 302 12.12 5.62 -0.26
N GLU A 303 11.85 4.61 0.56
CA GLU A 303 10.49 4.16 0.88
C GLU A 303 9.80 5.05 1.92
N ILE A 304 9.45 6.28 1.54
CA ILE A 304 8.87 7.27 2.47
C ILE A 304 7.46 6.94 2.99
N GLY A 305 6.82 5.90 2.45
CA GLY A 305 5.48 5.47 2.81
C GLY A 305 5.35 4.78 4.17
N TYR A 306 6.47 4.40 4.80
CA TYR A 306 6.54 3.49 5.96
C TYR A 306 6.53 4.21 7.32
N GLY A 307 5.80 5.32 7.40
CA GLY A 307 5.68 6.16 8.59
C GLY A 307 4.24 6.56 8.92
N LEU A 308 4.03 7.19 10.07
CA LEU A 308 2.74 7.74 10.47
C LEU A 308 2.31 8.89 9.57
N VAL A 309 1.01 8.97 9.30
CA VAL A 309 0.43 10.01 8.45
C VAL A 309 0.74 11.39 9.04
N PRO A 310 1.43 12.29 8.29
CA PRO A 310 1.78 13.61 8.79
C PRO A 310 0.58 14.51 9.10
N VAL A 311 0.74 15.46 10.03
CA VAL A 311 -0.26 16.50 10.31
C VAL A 311 -0.28 17.56 9.22
N ASP A 312 0.88 17.83 8.60
CA ASP A 312 0.97 18.73 7.47
C ASP A 312 0.32 18.13 6.22
N ALA A 313 -0.53 18.91 5.55
CA ALA A 313 -1.31 18.44 4.41
C ALA A 313 -0.45 18.18 3.17
N PHE A 314 0.61 18.96 2.97
CA PHE A 314 1.54 18.75 1.86
C PHE A 314 2.33 17.46 2.07
N GLU A 315 2.88 17.23 3.26
CA GLU A 315 3.61 15.99 3.59
C GLU A 315 2.74 14.74 3.42
N ARG A 316 1.44 14.81 3.79
CA ARG A 316 0.48 13.74 3.48
C ARG A 316 0.32 13.52 1.99
N LYS A 317 0.04 14.59 1.22
CA LYS A 317 -0.18 14.52 -0.24
C LYS A 317 1.06 13.97 -0.93
N TYR A 318 2.24 14.47 -0.59
CA TYR A 318 3.52 14.05 -1.13
C TYR A 318 3.76 12.55 -0.91
N ARG A 319 3.59 12.06 0.31
CA ARG A 319 3.78 10.63 0.62
C ARG A 319 2.83 9.73 -0.16
N GLU A 320 1.56 10.13 -0.26
CA GLU A 320 0.55 9.35 -1.01
C GLU A 320 0.81 9.40 -2.52
N ALA A 321 1.16 10.57 -3.07
CA ALA A 321 1.46 10.76 -4.49
C ALA A 321 2.73 10.02 -4.92
N HIS A 322 3.82 10.12 -4.13
CA HIS A 322 5.05 9.35 -4.35
C HIS A 322 4.78 7.85 -4.39
N GLY A 323 4.03 7.31 -3.42
CA GLY A 323 3.72 5.88 -3.40
C GLY A 323 2.94 5.41 -4.63
N ARG A 324 1.99 6.21 -5.12
CA ARG A 324 1.23 5.90 -6.34
C ARG A 324 2.11 5.97 -7.58
N LEU A 325 2.89 7.04 -7.73
CA LEU A 325 3.86 7.17 -8.83
C LEU A 325 4.83 5.99 -8.85
N MET A 326 5.35 5.58 -7.69
CA MET A 326 6.26 4.43 -7.59
C MET A 326 5.56 3.11 -7.93
N THR A 327 4.26 2.98 -7.61
CA THR A 327 3.44 1.83 -8.03
C THR A 327 3.29 1.77 -9.55
N ASP A 328 3.04 2.91 -10.20
CA ASP A 328 2.91 3.00 -11.65
C ASP A 328 4.24 2.71 -12.37
N LEU A 329 5.35 3.20 -11.82
CA LEU A 329 6.69 2.88 -12.29
C LEU A 329 7.01 1.40 -12.09
N ALA A 330 6.72 0.82 -10.92
CA ALA A 330 7.00 -0.58 -10.60
C ALA A 330 6.19 -1.55 -11.48
N ALA A 331 4.96 -1.17 -11.87
CA ALA A 331 4.13 -1.93 -12.78
C ALA A 331 4.77 -2.09 -14.17
N GLN A 332 5.56 -1.10 -14.61
CA GLN A 332 6.25 -1.05 -15.91
C GLN A 332 7.74 -1.39 -15.82
N ALA A 333 8.30 -1.39 -14.61
CA ALA A 333 9.68 -1.75 -14.36
C ALA A 333 9.94 -3.20 -14.73
N GLN A 334 11.13 -3.43 -15.27
CA GLN A 334 11.62 -4.77 -15.61
C GLN A 334 12.26 -5.44 -14.41
N ARG A 335 12.76 -4.61 -13.50
CA ARG A 335 13.43 -5.04 -12.29
C ARG A 335 13.09 -4.07 -11.17
N VAL A 336 12.77 -4.61 -10.01
CA VAL A 336 12.63 -3.84 -8.77
C VAL A 336 13.45 -4.54 -7.71
N ASP A 337 14.45 -3.86 -7.17
CA ASP A 337 15.27 -4.36 -6.07
C ASP A 337 15.03 -3.53 -4.81
N ARG A 338 14.82 -4.18 -3.67
CA ARG A 338 14.74 -3.55 -2.35
C ARG A 338 16.04 -3.79 -1.59
N VAL A 339 16.71 -2.73 -1.18
CA VAL A 339 18.01 -2.79 -0.51
C VAL A 339 17.85 -2.59 0.99
N VAL A 340 18.41 -3.52 1.76
CA VAL A 340 18.50 -3.47 3.22
C VAL A 340 19.93 -3.77 3.63
N CYS A 341 20.55 -2.88 4.39
CA CYS A 341 21.95 -2.99 4.82
C CYS A 341 22.94 -3.29 3.68
N GLY A 342 22.74 -2.66 2.51
CA GLY A 342 23.53 -2.87 1.30
C GLY A 342 23.21 -4.16 0.52
N ILE A 343 22.29 -5.00 1.02
CA ILE A 343 21.89 -6.26 0.38
C ILE A 343 20.62 -6.02 -0.42
N GLY A 344 20.70 -6.14 -1.74
CA GLY A 344 19.54 -6.05 -2.63
C GLY A 344 18.78 -7.37 -2.74
N THR A 345 17.47 -7.31 -2.52
CA THR A 345 16.52 -8.39 -2.76
C THR A 345 15.65 -8.04 -3.96
N ARG A 346 15.62 -8.90 -4.98
CA ARG A 346 14.77 -8.69 -6.16
C ARG A 346 13.30 -8.94 -5.81
N LEU A 347 12.48 -7.92 -5.99
CA LEU A 347 11.01 -7.95 -5.86
C LEU A 347 10.29 -8.20 -7.19
N ARG A 348 10.92 -7.90 -8.33
CA ARG A 348 10.40 -8.17 -9.68
C ARG A 348 11.53 -8.45 -10.66
#